data_AF-A0A960SU28-F1
#
_entry.id   AF-A0A960SU28-F1
#
_cell.length_a   1.000
_cell.length_b   1.000
_cell.length_c   1.000
_cell.angle_alpha   90.00
_cell.angle_beta   90.00
_cell.angle_gamma   90.00
#
_symmetry.space_group_name_H-M   'P 1'
#
loop_
_entity.id
_entity.type
_entity.pdbx_description
1 polymer ?
#
loop_
_entity_poly.entity_id
_entity_poly.type
_entity_poly.pdbx_seq_one_letter_code
_entity_poly.pdbx_strand_id
1 'polypeptide(L)'
;KPVGPERGGNRYAFSCGGGTLHLFYDCYSEDGRHDFVGGSRTMGPFAFVRSTAVRGEQSEPHHRWGTGYLYDNITTRDGVLAAINRGDSGSGHGWAAANTLFWNCDARNIVVFDPETEGENNFAIGFKGSPGGEHDTTGLRYANDRAGYWGTPQEGRYFGFPVMGNGYIESPDGPVKPDSLFEQQLIDRVGGTAAEEVLLSLRGGGDDVASATSPEVLFEDSMRGDWQEKWFLDGTKATLENREDGLYFAAGPITKNDDPVEYHAHHAVLWTKQVFEGDLRISFRMKRMDESRMGNTLLYIHAQGIGTPPHVEDISEWSELREVPDMSTYFTYMNLLSLSFRENLRCRRYPWRNEDLEWYPDRGLIEPMVDYRPLATGESCMVQVDKIGDSLRLRLFEPNGGEPYVDQTWDTSRIDEAIEPRHIHKGRIGIRHMGSKQFIYQDFRVERL
;
A
#
# COMPACT_ATOMS: atom_id res chain seq x y z
N LYS A 1 5.52 -9.30 12.12
CA LYS A 1 6.21 -10.37 11.35
C LYS A 1 5.57 -11.73 11.66
N PRO A 2 5.34 -12.61 10.67
CA PRO A 2 4.77 -13.93 10.88
C PRO A 2 5.63 -14.78 11.82
N VAL A 3 5.00 -15.49 12.76
CA VAL A 3 5.69 -16.41 13.70
C VAL A 3 6.15 -17.69 12.99
N GLY A 4 5.43 -18.14 11.96
CA GLY A 4 5.73 -19.35 11.22
C GLY A 4 6.93 -19.22 10.28
N PRO A 5 7.70 -20.30 10.03
CA PRO A 5 8.82 -20.29 9.10
C PRO A 5 8.36 -20.22 7.65
N GLU A 6 9.20 -19.68 6.77
CA GLU A 6 8.98 -19.59 5.32
C GLU A 6 9.24 -20.91 4.60
N ARG A 7 8.52 -21.97 4.96
CA ARG A 7 8.68 -23.30 4.35
C ARG A 7 7.49 -24.22 4.55
N GLY A 8 7.35 -25.24 3.71
CA GLY A 8 6.37 -26.32 3.89
C GLY A 8 4.92 -25.83 3.87
N GLY A 9 4.03 -26.33 4.72
CA GLY A 9 2.62 -25.87 4.77
C GLY A 9 2.38 -24.52 5.47
N ASN A 10 3.42 -23.71 5.73
CA ASN A 10 3.31 -22.48 6.53
C ASN A 10 3.23 -21.21 5.67
N ARG A 11 2.70 -20.13 6.25
CA ARG A 11 2.50 -18.80 5.63
C ARG A 11 1.54 -18.82 4.43
N TYR A 12 0.43 -19.53 4.58
CA TYR A 12 -0.67 -19.56 3.62
C TYR A 12 -1.74 -18.63 4.19
N ALA A 13 -1.98 -17.47 3.58
CA ALA A 13 -2.84 -16.45 4.19
C ALA A 13 -4.33 -16.79 3.98
N PHE A 14 -4.75 -16.90 2.72
CA PHE A 14 -6.12 -17.20 2.31
C PHE A 14 -6.13 -18.48 1.46
N SER A 15 -6.47 -19.61 2.08
CA SER A 15 -6.36 -20.93 1.45
C SER A 15 -7.71 -21.61 1.22
N CYS A 16 -7.93 -22.07 -0.01
CA CYS A 16 -9.02 -22.99 -0.36
C CYS A 16 -8.57 -24.44 -0.15
N GLY A 17 -8.79 -25.02 1.03
CA GLY A 17 -8.36 -26.39 1.38
C GLY A 17 -9.40 -27.50 1.20
N GLY A 18 -10.61 -27.18 0.71
CA GLY A 18 -11.76 -28.07 0.58
C GLY A 18 -13.05 -27.27 0.50
N GLY A 19 -14.15 -27.87 0.02
CA GLY A 19 -15.41 -27.16 -0.26
C GLY A 19 -15.43 -26.49 -1.65
N THR A 20 -16.52 -25.77 -1.92
CA THR A 20 -16.77 -25.01 -3.15
C THR A 20 -17.47 -23.70 -2.78
N LEU A 21 -17.55 -22.72 -3.68
CA LEU A 21 -18.17 -21.40 -3.48
C LEU A 21 -17.44 -20.52 -2.46
N HIS A 22 -16.10 -20.58 -2.43
CA HIS A 22 -15.34 -19.69 -1.57
C HIS A 22 -15.14 -18.32 -2.26
N LEU A 23 -15.44 -17.26 -1.51
CA LEU A 23 -15.16 -15.88 -1.88
C LEU A 23 -14.22 -15.27 -0.86
N PHE A 24 -13.08 -14.78 -1.34
CA PHE A 24 -12.20 -13.87 -0.61
C PHE A 24 -12.28 -12.53 -1.32
N TYR A 25 -12.78 -11.52 -0.62
CA TYR A 25 -13.06 -10.21 -1.20
C TYR A 25 -12.41 -9.13 -0.34
N ASP A 26 -11.70 -8.19 -0.96
CA ASP A 26 -11.02 -7.07 -0.28
C ASP A 26 -10.07 -7.50 0.85
N CYS A 27 -9.36 -8.61 0.62
CA CYS A 27 -8.45 -9.19 1.59
C CYS A 27 -7.05 -8.56 1.49
N TYR A 28 -6.36 -8.49 2.63
CA TYR A 28 -4.99 -7.98 2.71
C TYR A 28 -4.08 -8.98 3.43
N SER A 29 -2.92 -9.26 2.85
CA SER A 29 -1.88 -10.10 3.47
C SER A 29 -0.49 -9.48 3.35
N GLU A 30 0.36 -9.81 4.31
CA GLU A 30 1.77 -9.41 4.33
C GLU A 30 2.66 -10.61 4.62
N ASP A 31 3.85 -10.64 4.01
CA ASP A 31 4.90 -11.64 4.30
C ASP A 31 4.41 -13.10 4.10
N GLY A 32 3.47 -13.30 3.18
CA GLY A 32 2.91 -14.61 2.83
C GLY A 32 3.81 -15.36 1.85
N ARG A 33 3.87 -16.69 2.00
CA ARG A 33 4.51 -17.54 0.99
C ARG A 33 3.51 -17.91 -0.12
N HIS A 34 2.28 -18.18 0.30
CA HIS A 34 1.15 -18.42 -0.59
C HIS A 34 -0.05 -17.61 -0.13
N ASP A 35 -0.19 -16.38 -0.64
CA ASP A 35 -1.17 -15.42 -0.12
C ASP A 35 -2.60 -15.80 -0.47
N PHE A 36 -2.91 -15.93 -1.76
CA PHE A 36 -4.22 -16.36 -2.27
C PHE A 36 -4.06 -17.72 -2.95
N VAL A 37 -4.42 -18.80 -2.25
CA VAL A 37 -3.92 -20.13 -2.59
C VAL A 37 -4.98 -21.22 -2.66
N GLY A 38 -4.96 -21.95 -3.78
CA GLY A 38 -5.70 -23.20 -3.96
C GLY A 38 -4.96 -24.40 -3.36
N GLY A 39 -5.62 -25.16 -2.50
CA GLY A 39 -5.07 -26.36 -1.86
C GLY A 39 -5.03 -27.60 -2.78
N SER A 40 -4.84 -28.78 -2.17
CA SER A 40 -4.76 -30.05 -2.90
C SER A 40 -6.14 -30.53 -3.37
N ARG A 41 -6.26 -30.90 -4.65
CA ARG A 41 -7.45 -31.60 -5.20
C ARG A 41 -8.76 -30.86 -4.96
N THR A 42 -8.78 -29.61 -5.33
CA THR A 42 -9.86 -28.65 -5.05
C THR A 42 -10.72 -28.39 -6.28
N MET A 43 -12.04 -28.37 -6.14
CA MET A 43 -12.96 -28.08 -7.23
C MET A 43 -13.80 -26.86 -6.89
N GLY A 44 -13.66 -25.80 -7.68
CA GLY A 44 -14.32 -24.53 -7.51
C GLY A 44 -15.84 -24.59 -7.76
N PRO A 45 -16.48 -23.42 -7.93
CA PRO A 45 -15.85 -22.12 -8.14
C PRO A 45 -15.19 -21.54 -6.88
N PHE A 46 -14.04 -20.88 -7.07
CA PHE A 46 -13.35 -20.07 -6.07
C PHE A 46 -13.07 -18.69 -6.66
N ALA A 47 -13.28 -17.65 -5.88
CA ALA A 47 -13.00 -16.27 -6.29
C ALA A 47 -12.15 -15.56 -5.24
N PHE A 48 -10.98 -15.09 -5.64
CA PHE A 48 -10.18 -14.09 -4.94
C PHE A 48 -10.37 -12.77 -5.67
N VAL A 49 -10.92 -11.76 -5.01
CA VAL A 49 -11.44 -10.55 -5.65
C VAL A 49 -10.90 -9.31 -4.93
N ARG A 50 -10.29 -8.39 -5.69
CA ARG A 50 -9.77 -7.09 -5.22
C ARG A 50 -8.93 -7.18 -3.96
N SER A 51 -8.02 -8.13 -3.92
CA SER A 51 -7.21 -8.40 -2.74
C SER A 51 -5.75 -8.05 -2.99
N THR A 52 -5.04 -7.69 -1.93
CA THR A 52 -3.66 -7.19 -2.00
C THR A 52 -2.74 -8.03 -1.14
N ALA A 53 -1.64 -8.51 -1.72
CA ALA A 53 -0.54 -9.15 -1.01
C ALA A 53 0.72 -8.28 -1.15
N VAL A 54 1.41 -8.03 -0.05
CA VAL A 54 2.66 -7.23 -0.03
C VAL A 54 3.78 -8.04 0.59
N ARG A 55 4.99 -7.94 0.03
CA ARG A 55 6.11 -8.82 0.42
C ARG A 55 5.75 -10.31 0.39
N GLY A 56 4.78 -10.67 -0.46
CA GLY A 56 4.37 -12.04 -0.70
C GLY A 56 5.23 -12.72 -1.76
N GLU A 57 5.32 -14.04 -1.73
CA GLU A 57 6.04 -14.80 -2.76
C GLU A 57 5.14 -15.16 -3.94
N GLN A 58 4.10 -15.98 -3.71
CA GLN A 58 3.27 -16.52 -4.78
C GLN A 58 1.78 -16.53 -4.41
N SER A 59 0.91 -16.36 -5.40
CA SER A 59 -0.53 -16.62 -5.29
C SER A 59 -0.99 -17.43 -6.47
N GLU A 60 -1.66 -18.56 -6.21
CA GLU A 60 -1.86 -19.60 -7.21
C GLU A 60 -2.84 -20.69 -6.76
N PRO A 61 -3.38 -21.47 -7.70
CA PRO A 61 -3.62 -22.89 -7.43
C PRO A 61 -2.27 -23.57 -7.14
N HIS A 62 -2.13 -24.27 -6.01
CA HIS A 62 -0.80 -24.67 -5.52
C HIS A 62 -0.34 -26.05 -6.02
N HIS A 63 -1.14 -27.09 -5.84
CA HIS A 63 -0.70 -28.48 -6.05
C HIS A 63 -1.81 -29.50 -6.27
N ARG A 64 -1.48 -30.59 -6.97
CA ARG A 64 -2.31 -31.81 -7.12
C ARG A 64 -3.67 -31.56 -7.76
N TRP A 65 -3.68 -30.75 -8.81
CA TRP A 65 -4.83 -30.45 -9.65
C TRP A 65 -6.02 -29.78 -8.94
N GLY A 66 -6.35 -28.56 -9.37
CA GLY A 66 -7.60 -27.90 -9.03
C GLY A 66 -8.35 -27.39 -10.26
N THR A 67 -9.57 -26.88 -10.06
CA THR A 67 -10.33 -26.24 -11.15
C THR A 67 -11.22 -25.10 -10.68
N GLY A 68 -11.50 -24.14 -11.57
CA GLY A 68 -12.52 -23.11 -11.36
C GLY A 68 -12.05 -21.97 -10.45
N TYR A 69 -10.88 -21.42 -10.75
CA TYR A 69 -10.27 -20.33 -9.98
C TYR A 69 -10.41 -19.00 -10.71
N LEU A 70 -10.97 -18.00 -10.03
CA LEU A 70 -10.95 -16.62 -10.47
C LEU A 70 -10.06 -15.81 -9.54
N TYR A 71 -9.00 -15.22 -10.10
CA TYR A 71 -8.21 -14.17 -9.48
C TYR A 71 -8.57 -12.87 -10.20
N ASP A 72 -9.37 -12.04 -9.55
CA ASP A 72 -9.93 -10.83 -10.13
C ASP A 72 -9.39 -9.62 -9.39
N ASN A 73 -8.63 -8.76 -10.07
CA ASN A 73 -8.03 -7.57 -9.47
C ASN A 73 -7.10 -7.84 -8.27
N ILE A 74 -6.28 -8.89 -8.36
CA ILE A 74 -5.26 -9.15 -7.34
C ILE A 74 -4.06 -8.23 -7.55
N THR A 75 -3.62 -7.59 -6.47
CA THR A 75 -2.39 -6.77 -6.46
C THR A 75 -1.31 -7.46 -5.63
N THR A 76 -0.20 -7.85 -6.26
CA THR A 76 0.96 -8.49 -5.64
C THR A 76 2.27 -8.06 -6.33
N ARG A 77 2.63 -6.77 -6.20
CA ARG A 77 3.76 -6.15 -6.91
C ARG A 77 5.14 -6.78 -6.60
N ASP A 78 5.29 -7.41 -5.44
CA ASP A 78 6.50 -8.16 -5.07
C ASP A 78 6.45 -9.64 -5.47
N GLY A 79 5.25 -10.18 -5.65
CA GLY A 79 5.02 -11.62 -5.81
C GLY A 79 4.59 -12.04 -7.22
N VAL A 80 4.36 -13.33 -7.38
CA VAL A 80 4.00 -13.95 -8.66
C VAL A 80 2.59 -14.52 -8.62
N LEU A 81 1.81 -14.27 -9.67
CA LEU A 81 0.60 -15.04 -9.95
C LEU A 81 0.94 -16.18 -10.89
N ALA A 82 0.48 -17.40 -10.60
CA ALA A 82 0.79 -18.52 -11.49
C ALA A 82 -0.31 -19.58 -11.58
N ALA A 83 -0.50 -20.10 -12.78
CA ALA A 83 -1.19 -21.36 -13.04
C ALA A 83 -0.26 -22.21 -13.92
N ILE A 84 0.54 -23.06 -13.29
CA ILE A 84 1.66 -23.76 -13.96
C ILE A 84 1.71 -25.24 -13.64
N ASN A 85 2.41 -26.00 -14.49
CA ASN A 85 2.89 -27.33 -14.16
C ASN A 85 4.20 -27.19 -13.36
N ARG A 86 4.22 -27.72 -12.13
CA ARG A 86 5.38 -27.70 -11.24
C ARG A 86 6.21 -28.98 -11.30
N GLY A 87 5.90 -29.90 -12.23
CA GLY A 87 6.59 -31.17 -12.42
C GLY A 87 6.61 -32.01 -11.14
N ASP A 88 7.78 -32.56 -10.83
CA ASP A 88 8.05 -33.44 -9.68
C ASP A 88 8.29 -32.69 -8.36
N SER A 89 7.97 -31.39 -8.28
CA SER A 89 8.22 -30.59 -7.09
C SER A 89 7.46 -31.09 -5.85
N GLY A 90 8.08 -30.88 -4.68
CA GLY A 90 7.47 -31.13 -3.37
C GLY A 90 7.01 -32.57 -3.15
N SER A 91 5.74 -32.74 -2.78
CA SER A 91 5.12 -34.05 -2.46
C SER A 91 4.14 -34.50 -3.54
N GLY A 92 4.45 -34.19 -4.79
CA GLY A 92 3.61 -34.47 -5.95
C GLY A 92 2.79 -33.25 -6.39
N HIS A 93 3.46 -32.13 -6.66
CA HIS A 93 2.77 -30.90 -7.07
C HIS A 93 2.14 -30.99 -8.46
N GLY A 94 2.89 -31.40 -9.48
CA GLY A 94 2.40 -31.60 -10.86
C GLY A 94 1.67 -30.38 -11.43
N TRP A 95 0.65 -30.63 -12.25
CA TRP A 95 -0.29 -29.61 -12.68
C TRP A 95 -1.05 -29.02 -11.50
N ALA A 96 -0.97 -27.70 -11.39
CA ALA A 96 -1.59 -26.95 -10.32
C ALA A 96 -3.10 -26.88 -10.44
N ALA A 97 -3.61 -26.49 -11.62
CA ALA A 97 -5.02 -26.42 -11.94
C ALA A 97 -5.26 -26.22 -13.44
N ALA A 98 -6.52 -26.41 -13.82
CA ALA A 98 -7.12 -25.99 -15.08
C ALA A 98 -8.30 -25.03 -14.83
N ASN A 99 -8.75 -24.31 -15.86
CA ASN A 99 -9.87 -23.35 -15.76
C ASN A 99 -9.59 -22.29 -14.69
N THR A 100 -8.36 -21.78 -14.68
CA THR A 100 -7.93 -20.65 -13.85
C THR A 100 -7.91 -19.37 -14.69
N LEU A 101 -8.48 -18.29 -14.19
CA LEU A 101 -8.49 -16.99 -14.83
C LEU A 101 -7.86 -15.93 -13.91
N PHE A 102 -6.82 -15.29 -14.39
CA PHE A 102 -6.31 -14.03 -13.86
C PHE A 102 -6.92 -12.88 -14.67
N TRP A 103 -7.72 -12.04 -14.03
CA TRP A 103 -8.41 -10.91 -14.67
C TRP A 103 -7.91 -9.59 -14.07
N ASN A 104 -7.40 -8.70 -14.91
CA ASN A 104 -6.97 -7.35 -14.52
C ASN A 104 -6.08 -7.32 -13.26
N CYS A 105 -5.15 -8.27 -13.13
CA CYS A 105 -4.26 -8.34 -11.97
C CYS A 105 -3.02 -7.45 -12.16
N ASP A 106 -2.41 -7.04 -11.04
CA ASP A 106 -1.14 -6.31 -10.98
C ASP A 106 -0.15 -7.15 -10.15
N ALA A 107 0.83 -7.75 -10.80
CA ALA A 107 1.81 -8.63 -10.17
C ALA A 107 3.19 -8.45 -10.81
N ARG A 108 4.26 -8.82 -10.09
CA ARG A 108 5.62 -8.79 -10.68
C ARG A 108 5.68 -9.62 -11.96
N ASN A 109 5.13 -10.82 -11.88
CA ASN A 109 4.95 -11.73 -13.01
C ASN A 109 3.60 -12.45 -12.89
N ILE A 110 2.95 -12.68 -14.03
CA ILE A 110 1.81 -13.59 -14.17
C ILE A 110 2.24 -14.71 -15.14
N VAL A 111 2.36 -15.93 -14.64
CA VAL A 111 2.84 -17.09 -15.43
C VAL A 111 1.70 -18.08 -15.62
N VAL A 112 1.23 -18.22 -16.87
CA VAL A 112 0.07 -19.05 -17.19
C VAL A 112 0.45 -20.11 -18.21
N PHE A 113 0.26 -21.37 -17.84
CA PHE A 113 0.44 -22.50 -18.72
C PHE A 113 -0.85 -23.25 -18.95
N ASP A 114 -1.01 -23.73 -20.17
CA ASP A 114 -2.18 -24.49 -20.58
C ASP A 114 -2.00 -25.99 -20.30
N PRO A 115 -2.91 -26.63 -19.56
CA PRO A 115 -2.95 -28.08 -19.43
C PRO A 115 -3.06 -28.77 -20.79
N GLU A 116 -2.45 -29.94 -20.92
CA GLU A 116 -2.49 -30.73 -22.18
C GLU A 116 -3.85 -31.40 -22.44
N THR A 117 -4.81 -31.20 -21.55
CA THR A 117 -6.13 -31.79 -21.58
C THR A 117 -7.09 -30.93 -22.40
N GLU A 118 -7.75 -31.56 -23.38
CA GLU A 118 -8.66 -30.87 -24.28
C GLU A 118 -9.82 -30.21 -23.52
N GLY A 119 -10.01 -28.90 -23.70
CA GLY A 119 -11.07 -28.12 -23.08
C GLY A 119 -10.76 -27.57 -21.68
N GLU A 120 -9.58 -27.88 -21.12
CA GLU A 120 -9.13 -27.43 -19.82
C GLU A 120 -8.08 -26.35 -19.98
N ASN A 121 -8.45 -25.08 -19.79
CA ASN A 121 -7.58 -23.96 -20.18
C ASN A 121 -7.24 -23.03 -19.01
N ASN A 122 -6.07 -22.43 -19.01
CA ASN A 122 -5.76 -21.33 -18.10
C ASN A 122 -5.57 -20.01 -18.85
N PHE A 123 -5.99 -18.92 -18.20
CA PHE A 123 -6.16 -17.60 -18.83
C PHE A 123 -5.49 -16.51 -17.99
N ALA A 124 -4.87 -15.54 -18.66
CA ALA A 124 -4.56 -14.22 -18.12
C ALA A 124 -5.06 -13.15 -19.09
N ILE A 125 -6.00 -12.33 -18.63
CA ILE A 125 -6.66 -11.30 -19.43
C ILE A 125 -6.59 -9.97 -18.69
N GLY A 126 -5.91 -9.01 -19.30
CA GLY A 126 -5.73 -7.67 -18.75
C GLY A 126 -4.68 -7.60 -17.64
N PHE A 127 -3.89 -6.53 -17.66
CA PHE A 127 -2.85 -6.25 -16.68
C PHE A 127 -2.96 -4.81 -16.16
N LYS A 128 -3.07 -4.63 -14.83
CA LYS A 128 -3.21 -3.31 -14.21
C LYS A 128 -1.88 -2.64 -13.84
N GLY A 129 -0.80 -3.41 -13.80
CA GLY A 129 0.52 -2.90 -13.46
C GLY A 129 1.17 -2.11 -14.60
N SER A 130 2.39 -1.63 -14.37
CA SER A 130 3.18 -0.92 -15.39
C SER A 130 3.86 -1.92 -16.35
N PRO A 131 3.63 -1.83 -17.68
CA PRO A 131 4.20 -2.78 -18.67
C PRO A 131 5.73 -2.74 -18.81
N GLY A 132 6.39 -1.69 -18.30
CA GLY A 132 7.84 -1.50 -18.33
C GLY A 132 8.53 -1.71 -16.98
N GLY A 133 7.87 -2.37 -16.03
CA GLY A 133 8.46 -2.69 -14.73
C GLY A 133 9.62 -3.69 -14.84
N GLU A 134 10.33 -3.91 -13.73
CA GLU A 134 11.25 -5.04 -13.64
C GLU A 134 10.45 -6.36 -13.65
N HIS A 135 10.82 -7.28 -14.54
CA HIS A 135 10.18 -8.59 -14.69
C HIS A 135 11.23 -9.70 -14.58
N ASP A 136 10.80 -10.88 -14.14
CA ASP A 136 11.67 -12.04 -13.97
C ASP A 136 11.07 -13.26 -14.67
N THR A 137 11.89 -13.93 -15.48
CA THR A 137 11.47 -15.12 -16.23
C THR A 137 11.75 -16.42 -15.48
N THR A 138 12.18 -16.37 -14.21
CA THR A 138 12.47 -17.56 -13.41
C THR A 138 11.28 -18.50 -13.30
N GLY A 139 10.07 -17.99 -13.08
CA GLY A 139 8.85 -18.82 -13.04
C GLY A 139 8.57 -19.53 -14.36
N LEU A 140 8.76 -18.84 -15.49
CA LEU A 140 8.64 -19.38 -16.84
C LEU A 140 9.68 -20.47 -17.12
N ARG A 141 10.97 -20.16 -16.86
CA ARG A 141 12.08 -21.11 -17.01
C ARG A 141 11.84 -22.34 -16.15
N TYR A 142 11.48 -22.14 -14.89
CA TYR A 142 11.20 -23.22 -13.95
C TYR A 142 10.09 -24.15 -14.46
N ALA A 143 8.97 -23.58 -14.92
CA ALA A 143 7.86 -24.37 -15.45
C ALA A 143 8.27 -25.17 -16.68
N ASN A 144 8.96 -24.55 -17.65
CA ASN A 144 9.45 -25.23 -18.85
C ASN A 144 10.40 -26.39 -18.54
N ASP A 145 11.36 -26.18 -17.64
CA ASP A 145 12.38 -27.17 -17.29
C ASP A 145 11.78 -28.35 -16.52
N ARG A 146 10.97 -28.06 -15.49
CA ARG A 146 10.38 -29.08 -14.60
C ARG A 146 9.28 -29.88 -15.27
N ALA A 147 8.52 -29.26 -16.18
CA ALA A 147 7.49 -29.95 -16.95
C ALA A 147 8.06 -30.69 -18.16
N GLY A 148 9.32 -30.41 -18.56
CA GLY A 148 9.96 -31.04 -19.71
C GLY A 148 9.52 -30.47 -21.06
N TYR A 149 9.07 -29.21 -21.10
CA TYR A 149 8.56 -28.57 -22.31
C TYR A 149 9.63 -27.88 -23.17
N TRP A 150 10.87 -27.81 -22.71
CA TRP A 150 11.94 -27.11 -23.43
C TRP A 150 12.09 -27.62 -24.88
N GLY A 151 11.87 -26.74 -25.87
CA GLY A 151 11.93 -27.08 -27.29
C GLY A 151 10.70 -27.77 -27.87
N THR A 152 9.57 -27.76 -27.16
CA THR A 152 8.29 -28.36 -27.60
C THR A 152 7.24 -27.30 -27.94
N PRO A 153 6.14 -27.63 -28.65
CA PRO A 153 5.02 -26.71 -28.84
C PRO A 153 4.39 -26.19 -27.54
N GLN A 154 4.56 -26.92 -26.44
CA GLN A 154 4.07 -26.60 -25.09
C GLN A 154 5.02 -25.68 -24.31
N GLU A 155 6.14 -25.28 -24.91
CA GLU A 155 7.08 -24.34 -24.29
C GLU A 155 6.44 -22.97 -24.08
N GLY A 156 6.36 -22.54 -22.82
CA GLY A 156 5.91 -21.19 -22.47
C GLY A 156 6.93 -20.14 -22.87
N ARG A 157 6.46 -18.95 -23.25
CA ARG A 157 7.30 -17.87 -23.79
C ARG A 157 7.12 -16.58 -23.02
N TYR A 158 8.19 -15.78 -23.02
CA TYR A 158 8.17 -14.40 -22.57
C TYR A 158 7.88 -13.50 -23.77
N PHE A 159 6.86 -12.66 -23.67
CA PHE A 159 6.39 -11.81 -24.76
C PHE A 159 6.80 -10.34 -24.61
N GLY A 160 7.72 -10.02 -23.69
CA GLY A 160 8.11 -8.64 -23.37
C GLY A 160 7.23 -7.97 -22.31
N PHE A 161 6.36 -8.74 -21.64
CA PHE A 161 5.41 -8.26 -20.64
C PHE A 161 5.46 -9.12 -19.37
N PRO A 162 5.01 -8.59 -18.21
CA PRO A 162 4.90 -9.36 -16.97
C PRO A 162 4.03 -10.61 -17.09
N VAL A 163 3.14 -10.66 -18.09
CA VAL A 163 2.27 -11.80 -18.39
C VAL A 163 2.93 -12.71 -19.44
N MET A 164 3.16 -13.99 -19.09
CA MET A 164 3.96 -14.91 -19.89
C MET A 164 3.51 -16.38 -19.76
N GLY A 165 3.98 -17.25 -20.66
CA GLY A 165 3.69 -18.69 -20.67
C GLY A 165 3.16 -19.20 -22.02
N ASN A 166 2.39 -20.29 -22.01
CA ASN A 166 1.72 -20.84 -23.20
C ASN A 166 0.18 -20.94 -23.05
N GLY A 167 -0.38 -20.48 -21.93
CA GLY A 167 -1.83 -20.35 -21.75
C GLY A 167 -2.43 -19.24 -22.60
N TYR A 168 -3.75 -19.06 -22.48
CA TYR A 168 -4.45 -17.98 -23.17
C TYR A 168 -4.09 -16.62 -22.53
N ILE A 169 -3.48 -15.74 -23.32
CA ILE A 169 -3.07 -14.40 -22.87
C ILE A 169 -3.70 -13.34 -23.77
N GLU A 170 -4.36 -12.36 -23.16
CA GLU A 170 -4.97 -11.22 -23.85
C GLU A 170 -4.69 -9.93 -23.08
N SER A 171 -4.40 -8.84 -23.80
CA SER A 171 -4.11 -7.51 -23.23
C SER A 171 -3.03 -7.54 -22.12
N PRO A 172 -1.82 -8.08 -22.39
CA PRO A 172 -0.77 -8.22 -21.38
C PRO A 172 -0.15 -6.88 -20.94
N ASP A 173 -0.48 -5.78 -21.63
CA ASP A 173 0.08 -4.45 -21.48
C ASP A 173 -0.93 -3.41 -20.93
N GLY A 174 -2.15 -3.83 -20.61
CA GLY A 174 -3.15 -2.92 -20.04
C GLY A 174 -4.42 -3.61 -19.57
N PRO A 175 -5.24 -2.93 -18.75
CA PRO A 175 -6.46 -3.51 -18.22
C PRO A 175 -7.58 -3.52 -19.28
N VAL A 176 -8.51 -4.46 -19.13
CA VAL A 176 -9.70 -4.61 -19.98
C VAL A 176 -10.98 -4.26 -19.22
N LYS A 177 -12.10 -4.10 -19.93
CA LYS A 177 -13.43 -3.96 -19.32
C LYS A 177 -14.22 -5.28 -19.37
N PRO A 178 -15.07 -5.57 -18.36
CA PRO A 178 -15.31 -4.78 -17.14
C PRO A 178 -14.09 -4.77 -16.20
N ASP A 179 -14.04 -3.80 -15.29
CA ASP A 179 -12.89 -3.68 -14.37
C ASP A 179 -12.76 -4.93 -13.48
N SER A 180 -13.88 -5.47 -13.00
CA SER A 180 -13.97 -6.76 -12.31
C SER A 180 -15.04 -7.62 -12.97
N LEU A 181 -14.73 -8.89 -13.22
CA LEU A 181 -15.72 -9.87 -13.70
C LEU A 181 -16.70 -10.26 -12.60
N PHE A 182 -16.22 -10.46 -11.38
CA PHE A 182 -17.06 -10.85 -10.26
C PHE A 182 -18.09 -9.76 -9.94
N GLU A 183 -17.63 -8.51 -9.81
CA GLU A 183 -18.52 -7.38 -9.51
C GLU A 183 -19.49 -7.10 -10.66
N GLN A 184 -19.03 -7.14 -11.92
CA GLN A 184 -19.92 -6.97 -13.06
C GLN A 184 -20.99 -8.06 -13.09
N GLN A 185 -20.61 -9.31 -12.84
CA GLN A 185 -21.56 -10.43 -12.80
C GLN A 185 -22.58 -10.27 -11.65
N LEU A 186 -22.18 -9.69 -10.52
CA LEU A 186 -23.11 -9.35 -9.44
C LEU A 186 -24.08 -8.26 -9.90
N ILE A 187 -23.57 -7.16 -10.48
CA ILE A 187 -24.36 -6.06 -11.04
C ILE A 187 -25.38 -6.58 -12.06
N ASP A 188 -24.97 -7.44 -12.98
CA ASP A 188 -25.83 -8.00 -14.02
C ASP A 188 -26.97 -8.85 -13.43
N ARG A 189 -26.75 -9.48 -12.26
CA ARG A 189 -27.73 -10.36 -11.61
C ARG A 189 -28.72 -9.61 -10.73
N VAL A 190 -28.25 -8.65 -9.93
CA VAL A 190 -29.09 -7.99 -8.91
C VAL A 190 -29.36 -6.51 -9.19
N GLY A 191 -28.75 -5.95 -10.22
CA GLY A 191 -28.81 -4.52 -10.54
C GLY A 191 -27.76 -3.71 -9.76
N GLY A 192 -27.39 -2.54 -10.30
CA GLY A 192 -26.29 -1.72 -9.79
C GLY A 192 -26.43 -1.33 -8.32
N THR A 193 -27.60 -0.83 -7.91
CA THR A 193 -27.84 -0.39 -6.52
C THR A 193 -27.73 -1.52 -5.52
N ALA A 194 -28.38 -2.66 -5.78
CA ALA A 194 -28.32 -3.81 -4.87
C ALA A 194 -26.92 -4.44 -4.83
N ALA A 195 -26.21 -4.45 -5.96
CA ALA A 195 -24.84 -4.90 -6.00
C ALA A 195 -23.94 -4.00 -5.15
N GLU A 196 -24.08 -2.68 -5.24
CA GLU A 196 -23.31 -1.72 -4.46
C GLU A 196 -23.51 -1.92 -2.95
N GLU A 197 -24.74 -2.14 -2.48
CA GLU A 197 -25.02 -2.45 -1.07
C GLU A 197 -24.32 -3.75 -0.61
N VAL A 198 -24.38 -4.81 -1.42
CA VAL A 198 -23.69 -6.08 -1.13
C VAL A 198 -22.17 -5.87 -1.07
N LEU A 199 -21.59 -5.19 -2.07
CA LEU A 199 -20.15 -4.95 -2.11
C LEU A 199 -19.70 -4.08 -0.94
N LEU A 200 -20.49 -3.07 -0.54
CA LEU A 200 -20.21 -2.25 0.64
C LEU A 200 -20.20 -3.10 1.93
N SER A 201 -21.15 -4.02 2.08
CA SER A 201 -21.19 -4.93 3.23
C SER A 201 -19.99 -5.88 3.28
N LEU A 202 -19.49 -6.32 2.12
CA LEU A 202 -18.31 -7.17 2.01
C LEU A 202 -17.02 -6.43 2.39
N ARG A 203 -16.94 -5.12 2.08
CA ARG A 203 -15.81 -4.25 2.48
C ARG A 203 -15.84 -3.88 3.96
N GLY A 204 -17.03 -3.79 4.55
CA GLY A 204 -17.24 -3.41 5.96
C GLY A 204 -17.02 -4.52 6.97
N GLY A 205 -16.79 -5.76 6.53
CA GLY A 205 -16.94 -6.95 7.37
C GLY A 205 -18.44 -7.15 7.67
N GLY A 206 -19.05 -8.14 7.01
CA GLY A 206 -20.48 -8.41 7.15
C GLY A 206 -20.94 -8.54 8.61
N ASP A 207 -22.21 -8.22 8.84
CA ASP A 207 -22.94 -8.12 10.11
C ASP A 207 -22.91 -9.36 11.04
N ASP A 208 -22.02 -10.34 10.85
CA ASP A 208 -21.89 -11.54 11.67
C ASP A 208 -20.43 -11.92 11.97
N VAL A 209 -19.69 -11.06 12.66
CA VAL A 209 -18.54 -11.49 13.49
C VAL A 209 -18.66 -10.90 14.88
N ALA A 210 -19.32 -11.66 15.75
CA ALA A 210 -19.23 -11.53 17.19
C ALA A 210 -17.79 -11.81 17.68
N SER A 211 -16.83 -10.94 17.34
CA SER A 211 -15.58 -10.65 18.05
C SER A 211 -14.69 -9.60 17.37
N ALA A 212 -15.10 -8.95 16.27
CA ALA A 212 -14.37 -7.78 15.78
C ALA A 212 -14.72 -6.60 16.68
N THR A 213 -13.98 -6.44 17.79
CA THR A 213 -14.01 -5.20 18.58
C THR A 213 -13.89 -4.04 17.62
N SER A 214 -14.86 -3.11 17.65
CA SER A 214 -14.75 -1.85 16.92
C SER A 214 -13.35 -1.27 17.16
N PRO A 215 -12.64 -0.79 16.12
CA PRO A 215 -11.27 -0.35 16.26
C PRO A 215 -11.16 0.63 17.43
N GLU A 216 -10.22 0.37 18.34
CA GLU A 216 -10.01 1.20 19.52
C GLU A 216 -9.56 2.59 19.05
N VAL A 217 -10.40 3.60 19.26
CA VAL A 217 -10.07 4.99 18.90
C VAL A 217 -9.10 5.54 19.91
N LEU A 218 -7.86 5.78 19.48
CA LEU A 218 -6.80 6.31 20.32
C LEU A 218 -6.79 7.84 20.35
N PHE A 219 -7.21 8.47 19.26
CA PHE A 219 -7.28 9.91 19.12
C PHE A 219 -8.33 10.30 18.08
N GLU A 220 -9.05 11.38 18.35
CA GLU A 220 -10.00 11.96 17.41
C GLU A 220 -10.03 13.48 17.59
N ASP A 221 -10.04 14.20 16.48
CA ASP A 221 -10.21 15.65 16.42
C ASP A 221 -11.03 16.02 15.19
N SER A 222 -12.15 16.69 15.39
CA SER A 222 -12.97 17.20 14.27
C SER A 222 -12.24 18.28 13.47
N MET A 223 -11.17 18.87 14.03
CA MET A 223 -10.39 19.99 13.52
C MET A 223 -11.18 21.32 13.50
N ARG A 224 -12.36 21.37 14.11
CA ARG A 224 -13.22 22.58 14.16
C ARG A 224 -13.15 23.33 15.50
N GLY A 225 -12.78 22.63 16.57
CA GLY A 225 -12.57 23.22 17.91
C GLY A 225 -11.14 23.72 18.09
N ASP A 226 -10.83 24.34 19.22
CA ASP A 226 -9.51 24.90 19.51
C ASP A 226 -8.39 23.85 19.30
N TRP A 227 -7.61 24.04 18.24
CA TRP A 227 -6.54 23.10 17.88
C TRP A 227 -5.46 23.02 18.96
N GLN A 228 -5.29 24.07 19.76
CA GLN A 228 -4.25 24.13 20.79
C GLN A 228 -4.52 23.17 21.94
N GLU A 229 -5.72 22.61 22.08
CA GLU A 229 -6.01 21.60 23.09
C GLU A 229 -5.18 20.32 22.83
N LYS A 230 -5.13 19.88 21.57
CA LYS A 230 -4.60 18.57 21.16
C LYS A 230 -3.29 18.64 20.38
N TRP A 231 -2.90 19.82 19.91
CA TRP A 231 -1.76 19.99 19.03
C TRP A 231 -0.81 21.10 19.51
N PHE A 232 0.43 21.06 19.03
CA PHE A 232 1.41 22.14 19.16
C PHE A 232 2.11 22.38 17.82
N LEU A 233 2.69 23.57 17.65
CA LEU A 233 3.17 24.05 16.35
C LEU A 233 4.66 24.35 16.37
N ASP A 234 5.36 23.84 15.36
CA ASP A 234 6.67 24.35 14.94
C ASP A 234 6.49 25.37 13.81
N GLY A 235 7.26 26.46 13.84
CA GLY A 235 7.21 27.52 12.83
C GLY A 235 6.35 28.72 13.24
N THR A 236 6.99 29.89 13.32
CA THR A 236 6.35 31.12 13.81
C THR A 236 5.60 31.91 12.73
N LYS A 237 5.77 31.55 11.46
CA LYS A 237 5.17 32.25 10.30
C LYS A 237 3.90 31.58 9.77
N ALA A 238 3.45 30.49 10.39
CA ALA A 238 2.27 29.76 9.97
C ALA A 238 0.99 30.45 10.46
N THR A 239 -0.09 30.25 9.73
CA THR A 239 -1.44 30.67 10.13
C THR A 239 -2.30 29.43 10.36
N LEU A 240 -2.86 29.31 11.56
CA LEU A 240 -3.84 28.30 11.91
C LEU A 240 -5.14 28.98 12.34
N GLU A 241 -6.25 28.59 11.73
CA GLU A 241 -7.57 29.15 11.99
C GLU A 241 -8.60 28.02 12.03
N ASN A 242 -9.28 27.86 13.16
CA ASN A 242 -10.43 26.98 13.25
C ASN A 242 -11.61 27.62 12.52
N ARG A 243 -12.12 26.93 11.50
CA ARG A 243 -13.27 27.33 10.70
C ARG A 243 -14.39 26.31 10.84
N GLU A 244 -15.58 26.69 10.39
CA GLU A 244 -16.74 25.79 10.36
C GLU A 244 -16.47 24.53 9.53
N ASP A 245 -15.70 24.68 8.45
CA ASP A 245 -15.30 23.61 7.55
C ASP A 245 -13.98 22.92 7.93
N GLY A 246 -13.40 23.18 9.11
CA GLY A 246 -12.20 22.47 9.61
C GLY A 246 -11.06 23.40 10.03
N LEU A 247 -9.85 22.84 10.20
CA LEU A 247 -8.67 23.61 10.56
C LEU A 247 -7.98 24.09 9.30
N TYR A 248 -8.05 25.39 9.02
CA TYR A 248 -7.22 26.00 7.99
C TYR A 248 -5.79 26.10 8.51
N PHE A 249 -4.86 25.47 7.79
CA PHE A 249 -3.44 25.48 8.08
C PHE A 249 -2.67 25.98 6.85
N ALA A 250 -2.03 27.13 7.00
CA ALA A 250 -1.19 27.75 5.98
C ALA A 250 0.23 27.92 6.48
N ALA A 251 1.19 27.42 5.70
CA ALA A 251 2.58 27.83 5.83
C ALA A 251 2.73 29.30 5.42
N GLY A 252 3.88 29.90 5.77
CA GLY A 252 4.16 31.27 5.39
C GLY A 252 4.26 31.43 3.85
N PRO A 253 4.07 32.65 3.31
CA PRO A 253 3.86 32.85 1.87
C PRO A 253 5.12 32.73 1.01
N ILE A 254 6.33 32.87 1.57
CA ILE A 254 7.59 32.90 0.82
C ILE A 254 7.90 31.52 0.25
N THR A 255 8.22 31.47 -1.04
CA THR A 255 8.72 30.28 -1.72
C THR A 255 10.24 30.32 -1.85
N LYS A 256 10.82 29.16 -2.20
CA LYS A 256 12.27 29.05 -2.43
C LYS A 256 12.76 29.95 -3.57
N ASN A 257 11.89 30.28 -4.53
CA ASN A 257 12.26 31.15 -5.64
C ASN A 257 12.21 32.63 -5.27
N ASP A 258 11.37 33.00 -4.31
CA ASP A 258 11.26 34.38 -3.83
C ASP A 258 12.46 34.75 -2.96
N ASP A 259 12.77 33.90 -1.98
CA ASP A 259 13.92 34.05 -1.10
C ASP A 259 14.40 32.68 -0.58
N PRO A 260 15.49 32.12 -1.14
CA PRO A 260 16.00 30.82 -0.72
C PRO A 260 16.46 30.75 0.75
N VAL A 261 16.81 31.88 1.36
CA VAL A 261 17.31 31.95 2.74
C VAL A 261 16.12 32.00 3.70
N GLU A 262 15.18 32.92 3.45
CA GLU A 262 14.01 33.09 4.32
C GLU A 262 12.98 31.97 4.15
N TYR A 263 12.98 31.26 3.00
CA TYR A 263 12.07 30.15 2.69
C TYR A 263 11.91 29.14 3.84
N HIS A 264 13.00 28.82 4.53
CA HIS A 264 13.01 27.83 5.61
C HIS A 264 12.18 28.27 6.83
N ALA A 265 12.16 29.57 7.15
CA ALA A 265 11.34 30.13 8.23
C ALA A 265 9.84 30.12 7.93
N HIS A 266 9.46 29.95 6.66
CA HIS A 266 8.08 29.89 6.21
C HIS A 266 7.51 28.46 6.17
N HIS A 267 8.28 27.45 6.59
CA HIS A 267 7.73 26.11 6.80
C HIS A 267 6.96 26.06 8.14
N ALA A 268 6.19 25.00 8.35
CA ALA A 268 5.50 24.77 9.60
C ALA A 268 5.21 23.27 9.80
N VAL A 269 5.13 22.82 11.05
CA VAL A 269 4.71 21.45 11.38
C VAL A 269 3.73 21.48 12.56
N LEU A 270 2.53 20.96 12.34
CA LEU A 270 1.52 20.78 13.36
C LEU A 270 1.64 19.36 13.95
N TRP A 271 1.97 19.27 15.23
CA TRP A 271 2.23 18.01 15.94
C TRP A 271 1.12 17.66 16.92
N THR A 272 0.76 16.38 16.94
CA THR A 272 -0.06 15.83 18.02
C THR A 272 0.66 15.95 19.37
N LYS A 273 -0.06 16.39 20.42
CA LYS A 273 0.42 16.33 21.81
C LYS A 273 0.44 14.91 22.37
N GLN A 274 -0.33 14.00 21.79
CA GLN A 274 -0.31 12.59 22.15
C GLN A 274 0.85 11.87 21.44
N VAL A 275 1.47 10.92 22.14
CA VAL A 275 2.41 9.95 21.57
C VAL A 275 1.65 8.67 21.31
N PHE A 276 1.86 8.07 20.14
CA PHE A 276 1.23 6.82 19.74
C PHE A 276 2.25 5.70 19.71
N GLU A 277 1.79 4.46 19.89
CA GLU A 277 2.63 3.27 19.90
C GLU A 277 1.87 2.10 19.28
N GLY A 278 2.59 1.25 18.55
CA GLY A 278 2.08 0.03 17.93
C GLY A 278 1.50 0.25 16.54
N ASP A 279 0.57 -0.62 16.15
CA ASP A 279 -0.04 -0.62 14.82
C ASP A 279 -1.22 0.35 14.80
N LEU A 280 -1.24 1.25 13.80
CA LEU A 280 -2.15 2.38 13.74
C LEU A 280 -2.81 2.50 12.37
N ARG A 281 -4.07 2.93 12.38
CA ARG A 281 -4.72 3.58 11.24
C ARG A 281 -4.83 5.07 11.53
N ILE A 282 -4.37 5.90 10.60
CA ILE A 282 -4.46 7.37 10.63
C ILE A 282 -5.37 7.78 9.48
N SER A 283 -6.44 8.50 9.76
CA SER A 283 -7.37 8.97 8.72
C SER A 283 -7.75 10.43 8.91
N PHE A 284 -7.85 11.19 7.82
CA PHE A 284 -8.34 12.56 7.84
C PHE A 284 -8.75 13.00 6.43
N ARG A 285 -9.64 13.99 6.34
CA ARG A 285 -9.87 14.71 5.09
C ARG A 285 -8.94 15.90 4.97
N MET A 286 -8.44 16.13 3.77
CA MET A 286 -7.72 17.35 3.44
C MET A 286 -8.28 17.98 2.17
N LYS A 287 -8.43 19.31 2.20
CA LYS A 287 -8.85 20.13 1.07
C LYS A 287 -7.75 21.12 0.71
N ARG A 288 -7.33 21.14 -0.55
CA ARG A 288 -6.29 22.05 -1.01
C ARG A 288 -6.84 23.47 -1.18
N MET A 289 -6.14 24.47 -0.66
CA MET A 289 -6.56 25.89 -0.74
C MET A 289 -5.63 26.76 -1.57
N ASP A 290 -4.35 26.39 -1.71
CA ASP A 290 -3.38 27.14 -2.53
C ASP A 290 -3.39 26.70 -4.00
N GLU A 291 -2.95 27.61 -4.88
CA GLU A 291 -2.62 27.34 -6.29
C GLU A 291 -1.11 27.09 -6.52
N SER A 292 -0.30 27.15 -5.45
CA SER A 292 1.15 27.13 -5.55
C SER A 292 1.68 25.76 -6.01
N ARG A 293 2.48 25.76 -7.07
CA ARG A 293 3.24 24.57 -7.49
C ARG A 293 4.53 24.38 -6.69
N MET A 294 4.91 25.36 -5.86
CA MET A 294 6.11 25.33 -5.04
C MET A 294 5.82 24.73 -3.66
N GLY A 295 6.87 24.23 -3.00
CA GLY A 295 6.75 23.59 -1.70
C GLY A 295 6.16 22.18 -1.77
N ASN A 296 5.85 21.63 -0.61
CA ASN A 296 5.46 20.25 -0.41
C ASN A 296 4.65 20.12 0.88
N THR A 297 3.83 19.08 0.97
CA THR A 297 3.12 18.68 2.20
C THR A 297 3.61 17.30 2.60
N LEU A 298 3.83 17.08 3.90
CA LEU A 298 4.28 15.79 4.42
C LEU A 298 3.46 15.36 5.64
N LEU A 299 3.26 14.05 5.77
CA LEU A 299 2.78 13.41 6.99
C LEU A 299 3.95 12.70 7.65
N TYR A 300 4.22 13.05 8.90
CA TYR A 300 5.19 12.39 9.77
C TYR A 300 4.48 11.43 10.70
N ILE A 301 4.99 10.22 10.80
CA ILE A 301 4.37 9.11 11.53
C ILE A 301 5.41 8.57 12.52
N HIS A 302 4.98 8.36 13.77
CA HIS A 302 5.83 7.87 14.86
C HIS A 302 7.12 8.67 15.00
N ALA A 303 6.99 10.00 15.13
CA ALA A 303 8.12 10.89 15.24
C ALA A 303 8.67 11.02 16.66
N GLN A 304 9.98 10.82 16.78
CA GLN A 304 10.81 11.03 17.97
C GLN A 304 12.11 11.74 17.58
N GLY A 305 12.82 12.31 18.55
CA GLY A 305 14.21 12.73 18.34
C GLY A 305 15.13 11.51 18.22
N ILE A 306 16.37 11.73 17.76
CA ILE A 306 17.39 10.67 17.67
C ILE A 306 17.84 10.13 19.04
N GLY A 307 17.47 10.79 20.14
CA GLY A 307 17.71 10.34 21.50
C GLY A 307 18.99 10.90 22.14
N THR A 308 19.84 11.56 21.35
CA THR A 308 21.07 12.21 21.83
C THR A 308 20.84 13.70 22.09
N PRO A 309 21.21 14.24 23.27
CA PRO A 309 21.09 15.67 23.55
C PRO A 309 21.77 16.56 22.49
N PRO A 310 21.16 17.69 22.10
CA PRO A 310 19.89 18.23 22.62
C PRO A 310 18.62 17.58 22.03
N HIS A 311 18.77 16.69 21.04
CA HIS A 311 17.67 16.05 20.30
C HIS A 311 17.16 14.77 20.98
N VAL A 312 16.76 14.91 22.25
CA VAL A 312 16.17 13.80 23.04
C VAL A 312 14.90 13.25 22.39
N GLU A 313 14.47 12.05 22.81
CA GLU A 313 13.35 11.34 22.18
C GLU A 313 12.05 12.15 22.11
N ASP A 314 11.67 12.85 23.19
CA ASP A 314 10.49 13.71 23.15
C ASP A 314 10.80 15.03 22.45
N ILE A 315 10.26 15.15 21.25
CA ILE A 315 10.51 16.31 20.39
C ILE A 315 9.98 17.63 20.98
N SER A 316 9.01 17.61 21.90
CA SER A 316 8.52 18.85 22.53
C SER A 316 9.58 19.52 23.42
N GLU A 317 10.54 18.75 23.94
CA GLU A 317 11.60 19.25 24.84
C GLU A 317 12.67 20.08 24.14
N TRP A 318 12.68 20.07 22.80
CA TRP A 318 13.60 20.86 21.99
C TRP A 318 12.86 21.59 20.87
N SER A 319 11.61 22.01 21.16
CA SER A 319 10.80 22.80 20.25
C SER A 319 11.44 24.14 19.88
N GLU A 320 12.26 24.73 20.76
CA GLU A 320 13.00 25.96 20.45
C GLU A 320 13.99 25.80 19.28
N LEU A 321 14.55 24.60 19.07
CA LEU A 321 15.44 24.34 17.94
C LEU A 321 14.68 24.23 16.61
N ARG A 322 13.35 24.27 16.66
CA ARG A 322 12.44 24.15 15.52
C ARG A 322 11.55 25.38 15.31
N GLU A 323 11.87 26.51 15.96
CA GLU A 323 11.24 27.81 15.68
C GLU A 323 11.35 28.19 14.19
N VAL A 324 12.51 27.90 13.60
CA VAL A 324 12.72 27.84 12.14
C VAL A 324 12.67 26.37 11.73
N PRO A 325 11.56 25.90 11.14
CA PRO A 325 11.36 24.49 10.84
C PRO A 325 12.07 24.07 9.54
N ASP A 326 13.38 24.32 9.47
CA ASP A 326 14.28 23.90 8.38
C ASP A 326 14.26 22.37 8.22
N MET A 327 14.16 21.87 6.98
CA MET A 327 14.12 20.42 6.71
C MET A 327 15.30 19.67 7.32
N SER A 328 16.50 20.28 7.35
CA SER A 328 17.73 19.66 7.84
C SER A 328 17.67 19.30 9.31
N THR A 329 17.01 20.10 10.14
CA THR A 329 16.80 19.76 11.55
C THR A 329 16.03 18.46 11.69
N TYR A 330 14.99 18.25 10.88
CA TYR A 330 14.10 17.08 10.98
C TYR A 330 14.79 15.85 10.39
N PHE A 331 15.32 15.93 9.16
CA PHE A 331 15.95 14.76 8.55
C PHE A 331 17.29 14.41 9.18
N THR A 332 17.91 15.27 9.98
CA THR A 332 19.17 14.93 10.66
C THR A 332 18.91 14.37 12.05
N TYR A 333 17.93 14.92 12.78
CA TYR A 333 17.81 14.70 14.22
C TYR A 333 16.48 14.07 14.65
N MET A 334 15.69 13.52 13.73
CA MET A 334 14.48 12.77 14.06
C MET A 334 14.49 11.33 13.58
N ASN A 335 13.87 10.47 14.37
CA ASN A 335 13.45 9.13 14.03
C ASN A 335 11.97 9.13 13.69
N LEU A 336 11.64 8.97 12.42
CA LEU A 336 10.25 8.92 11.93
C LEU A 336 10.15 8.22 10.57
N LEU A 337 8.91 7.99 10.16
CA LEU A 337 8.51 7.73 8.78
C LEU A 337 7.83 8.96 8.20
N SER A 338 8.17 9.31 6.96
CA SER A 338 7.65 10.47 6.26
C SER A 338 6.95 10.04 4.96
N LEU A 339 5.69 10.44 4.80
CA LEU A 339 4.97 10.40 3.53
C LEU A 339 4.90 11.80 2.93
N SER A 340 5.42 11.95 1.72
CA SER A 340 5.56 13.24 1.04
C SER A 340 4.63 13.31 -0.17
N PHE A 341 3.82 14.37 -0.26
CA PHE A 341 2.85 14.61 -1.33
C PHE A 341 3.40 15.63 -2.35
N ARG A 342 4.43 15.23 -3.12
CA ARG A 342 5.08 16.10 -4.14
C ARG A 342 4.42 15.90 -5.51
N GLU A 343 5.24 16.02 -6.56
CA GLU A 343 4.96 15.52 -7.91
C GLU A 343 4.67 14.02 -7.92
N ASN A 344 5.34 13.26 -7.05
CA ASN A 344 5.06 11.86 -6.75
C ASN A 344 5.04 11.65 -5.23
N LEU A 345 4.38 10.58 -4.81
CA LEU A 345 4.36 10.12 -3.42
C LEU A 345 5.71 9.49 -3.09
N ARG A 346 6.27 9.86 -1.94
CA ARG A 346 7.53 9.29 -1.44
C ARG A 346 7.37 8.87 0.00
N CYS A 347 7.77 7.64 0.30
CA CYS A 347 8.02 7.18 1.65
C CYS A 347 9.51 7.34 1.99
N ARG A 348 9.82 7.92 3.15
CA ARG A 348 11.20 8.04 3.63
C ARG A 348 11.33 7.67 5.10
N ARG A 349 12.45 7.04 5.44
CA ARG A 349 12.96 6.86 6.80
C ARG A 349 13.92 8.00 7.13
N TYR A 350 13.74 8.64 8.29
CA TYR A 350 14.71 9.60 8.85
C TYR A 350 15.55 8.89 9.93
N PRO A 351 16.76 9.31 10.28
CA PRO A 351 17.49 10.41 9.68
C PRO A 351 18.08 10.04 8.31
N TRP A 352 18.46 11.07 7.55
CA TRP A 352 19.20 10.95 6.29
C TRP A 352 20.71 11.05 6.50
N ARG A 353 21.13 11.36 7.73
CA ARG A 353 22.52 11.50 8.12
C ARG A 353 22.80 10.75 9.42
N ASN A 354 24.02 10.23 9.57
CA ASN A 354 24.50 9.67 10.83
C ASN A 354 24.90 10.79 11.81
N GLU A 355 25.35 10.40 13.02
CA GLU A 355 25.78 11.34 14.06
C GLU A 355 27.01 12.18 13.65
N ASP A 356 27.85 11.65 12.74
CA ASP A 356 28.99 12.36 12.14
C ASP A 356 28.58 13.29 10.97
N LEU A 357 27.27 13.44 10.72
CA LEU A 357 26.66 14.24 9.65
C LEU A 357 26.94 13.75 8.22
N GLU A 358 27.40 12.50 8.08
CA GLU A 358 27.57 11.83 6.79
C GLU A 358 26.22 11.33 6.27
N TRP A 359 26.02 11.37 4.96
CA TRP A 359 24.76 10.98 4.33
C TRP A 359 24.60 9.46 4.24
N TYR A 360 23.46 8.94 4.66
CA TYR A 360 23.05 7.59 4.30
C TYR A 360 22.73 7.48 2.81
N PRO A 361 22.92 6.29 2.20
CA PRO A 361 22.48 6.02 0.83
C PRO A 361 21.02 6.39 0.60
N ASP A 362 20.75 6.95 -0.58
CA ASP A 362 19.42 7.36 -1.08
C ASP A 362 18.62 8.30 -0.15
N ARG A 363 19.26 8.81 0.90
CA ARG A 363 18.70 9.69 1.93
C ARG A 363 17.43 9.07 2.54
N GLY A 364 17.50 7.77 2.86
CA GLY A 364 16.40 7.02 3.49
C GLY A 364 15.15 6.89 2.61
N LEU A 365 15.28 6.92 1.29
CA LEU A 365 14.16 6.62 0.39
C LEU A 365 13.74 5.15 0.55
N ILE A 366 12.45 4.93 0.74
CA ILE A 366 11.84 3.60 0.68
C ILE A 366 11.09 3.53 -0.65
N GLU A 367 11.64 2.78 -1.61
CA GLU A 367 11.07 2.62 -2.95
C GLU A 367 9.76 1.81 -2.92
N PRO A 368 8.85 2.02 -3.90
CA PRO A 368 8.97 2.93 -5.04
C PRO A 368 8.53 4.36 -4.73
N MET A 369 8.98 5.33 -5.53
CA MET A 369 8.20 6.57 -5.73
C MET A 369 6.94 6.26 -6.53
N VAL A 370 5.80 6.84 -6.14
CA VAL A 370 4.50 6.53 -6.78
C VAL A 370 3.88 7.75 -7.41
N ASP A 371 3.67 7.68 -8.71
CA ASP A 371 2.92 8.69 -9.45
C ASP A 371 1.45 8.67 -9.03
N TYR A 372 0.85 9.85 -8.92
CA TYR A 372 -0.54 10.01 -8.51
C TYR A 372 -1.10 11.30 -9.09
N ARG A 373 -2.43 11.44 -9.10
CA ARG A 373 -3.10 12.70 -9.44
C ARG A 373 -3.04 13.65 -8.22
N PRO A 374 -2.32 14.78 -8.29
CA PRO A 374 -2.33 15.75 -7.20
C PRO A 374 -3.69 16.44 -7.12
N LEU A 375 -4.08 16.87 -5.91
CA LEU A 375 -5.30 17.67 -5.71
C LEU A 375 -5.21 19.00 -6.45
N ALA A 376 -6.27 19.37 -7.17
CA ALA A 376 -6.47 20.73 -7.65
C ALA A 376 -6.96 21.64 -6.51
N THR A 377 -6.85 22.96 -6.70
CA THR A 377 -7.35 23.94 -5.73
C THR A 377 -8.85 23.78 -5.51
N GLY A 378 -9.26 23.70 -4.26
CA GLY A 378 -10.66 23.47 -3.85
C GLY A 378 -11.06 21.99 -3.80
N GLU A 379 -10.27 21.08 -4.37
CA GLU A 379 -10.52 19.64 -4.28
C GLU A 379 -10.17 19.11 -2.88
N SER A 380 -10.89 18.06 -2.49
CA SER A 380 -10.69 17.34 -1.23
C SER A 380 -10.37 15.88 -1.51
N CYS A 381 -9.67 15.22 -0.60
CA CYS A 381 -9.59 13.76 -0.56
C CYS A 381 -9.64 13.25 0.87
N MET A 382 -10.02 11.98 1.03
CA MET A 382 -9.80 11.24 2.27
C MET A 382 -8.43 10.58 2.20
N VAL A 383 -7.60 10.85 3.21
CA VAL A 383 -6.31 10.19 3.42
C VAL A 383 -6.51 9.11 4.46
N GLN A 384 -6.03 7.91 4.17
CA GLN A 384 -5.96 6.83 5.14
C GLN A 384 -4.57 6.19 5.08
N VAL A 385 -3.92 6.06 6.24
CA VAL A 385 -2.60 5.45 6.37
C VAL A 385 -2.64 4.37 7.42
N ASP A 386 -2.30 3.15 7.02
CA ASP A 386 -2.15 2.01 7.93
C ASP A 386 -0.66 1.76 8.15
N LYS A 387 -0.19 1.93 9.38
CA LYS A 387 1.16 1.56 9.83
C LYS A 387 1.03 0.28 10.65
N ILE A 388 1.46 -0.86 10.10
CA ILE A 388 1.40 -2.17 10.76
C ILE A 388 2.78 -2.79 10.71
N GLY A 389 3.41 -3.11 11.84
CA GLY A 389 4.72 -3.75 11.90
C GLY A 389 5.79 -2.99 11.08
N ASP A 390 6.22 -3.55 9.96
CA ASP A 390 7.17 -2.95 8.99
C ASP A 390 6.51 -2.47 7.70
N SER A 391 5.19 -2.40 7.67
CA SER A 391 4.38 -1.96 6.54
C SER A 391 3.86 -0.55 6.75
N LEU A 392 3.77 0.21 5.67
CA LEU A 392 3.11 1.50 5.63
C LEU A 392 2.26 1.61 4.37
N ARG A 393 0.94 1.51 4.51
CA ARG A 393 -0.02 1.56 3.40
C ARG A 393 -0.74 2.90 3.37
N LEU A 394 -0.63 3.63 2.26
CA LEU A 394 -1.38 4.85 1.98
C LEU A 394 -2.51 4.55 1.01
N ARG A 395 -3.72 4.97 1.38
CA ARG A 395 -4.89 4.99 0.51
C ARG A 395 -5.45 6.40 0.40
N LEU A 396 -5.74 6.82 -0.83
CA LEU A 396 -6.41 8.09 -1.13
C LEU A 396 -7.74 7.83 -1.81
N PHE A 397 -8.80 8.43 -1.28
CA PHE A 397 -10.15 8.29 -1.80
C PHE A 397 -10.73 9.65 -2.18
N GLU A 398 -11.67 9.63 -3.12
CA GLU A 398 -12.55 10.78 -3.34
C GLU A 398 -13.42 11.00 -2.07
N PRO A 399 -13.87 12.24 -1.78
CA PRO A 399 -14.54 12.56 -0.52
C PRO A 399 -15.86 11.81 -0.26
N ASN A 400 -16.50 11.35 -1.32
CA ASN A 400 -17.73 10.55 -1.31
C ASN A 400 -17.47 9.04 -1.12
N GLY A 401 -16.21 8.62 -0.99
CA GLY A 401 -15.83 7.22 -0.82
C GLY A 401 -15.61 6.51 -2.16
N GLY A 402 -15.78 5.19 -2.15
CA GLY A 402 -15.53 4.31 -3.31
C GLY A 402 -14.17 3.62 -3.27
N GLU A 403 -13.70 3.16 -4.43
CA GLU A 403 -12.35 2.59 -4.56
C GLU A 403 -11.29 3.68 -4.38
N PRO A 404 -10.18 3.36 -3.70
CA PRO A 404 -9.07 4.30 -3.60
C PRO A 404 -8.45 4.54 -5.00
N TYR A 405 -8.20 5.80 -5.35
CA TYR A 405 -7.48 6.13 -6.59
C TYR A 405 -5.94 6.04 -6.40
N VAL A 406 -5.48 5.91 -5.16
CA VAL A 406 -4.13 5.47 -4.80
C VAL A 406 -4.24 4.40 -3.73
N ASP A 407 -3.60 3.26 -3.95
CA ASP A 407 -3.39 2.23 -2.94
C ASP A 407 -1.95 1.70 -3.05
N GLN A 408 -1.11 2.19 -2.15
CA GLN A 408 0.32 1.88 -2.14
C GLN A 408 0.76 1.44 -0.76
N THR A 409 1.54 0.37 -0.71
CA THR A 409 2.21 -0.08 0.50
C THR A 409 3.73 -0.04 0.32
N TRP A 410 4.43 0.47 1.33
CA TRP A 410 5.89 0.43 1.41
C TRP A 410 6.35 -0.55 2.49
N ASP A 411 7.42 -1.28 2.18
CA ASP A 411 8.19 -2.07 3.14
C ASP A 411 9.20 -1.17 3.85
N THR A 412 8.83 -0.73 5.05
CA THR A 412 9.66 0.18 5.86
C THR A 412 10.92 -0.47 6.43
N SER A 413 11.10 -1.79 6.26
CA SER A 413 12.34 -2.49 6.60
C SER A 413 13.41 -2.45 5.50
N ARG A 414 13.04 -2.07 4.27
CA ARG A 414 13.95 -1.87 3.13
C ARG A 414 14.66 -0.51 3.22
N ILE A 415 15.54 -0.41 4.21
CA ILE A 415 16.39 0.74 4.48
C ILE A 415 17.83 0.28 4.63
N ASP A 416 18.78 1.22 4.57
CA ASP A 416 20.18 0.94 4.85
C ASP A 416 20.35 0.34 6.26
N GLU A 417 21.16 -0.72 6.36
CA GLU A 417 21.35 -1.46 7.63
C GLU A 417 22.01 -0.62 8.72
N ALA A 418 22.68 0.48 8.38
CA ALA A 418 23.28 1.39 9.34
C ALA A 418 22.27 2.37 9.99
N ILE A 419 21.04 2.47 9.49
CA ILE A 419 20.02 3.37 10.04
C ILE A 419 19.35 2.73 11.26
N GLU A 420 19.57 3.32 12.44
CA GLU A 420 18.92 2.93 13.70
C GLU A 420 17.97 4.01 14.25
N PRO A 421 16.87 3.64 14.95
CA PRO A 421 16.36 2.29 15.09
C PRO A 421 15.83 1.75 13.75
N ARG A 422 16.01 0.45 13.52
CA ARG A 422 15.51 -0.20 12.30
C ARG A 422 13.97 -0.15 12.17
N HIS A 423 13.27 -0.18 13.29
CA HIS A 423 11.81 -0.30 13.35
C HIS A 423 11.16 0.90 14.06
N ILE A 424 10.25 1.58 13.36
CA ILE A 424 9.54 2.76 13.86
C ILE A 424 8.11 2.40 14.28
N HIS A 425 7.91 2.33 15.59
CA HIS A 425 6.68 1.83 16.21
C HIS A 425 6.11 2.77 17.28
N LYS A 426 6.77 3.90 17.55
CA LYS A 426 6.37 4.84 18.59
C LYS A 426 6.71 6.27 18.20
N GLY A 427 5.85 7.22 18.55
CA GLY A 427 6.12 8.64 18.43
C GLY A 427 4.87 9.45 18.10
N ARG A 428 5.08 10.74 17.82
CA ARG A 428 4.00 11.67 17.47
C ARG A 428 3.64 11.59 16.00
N ILE A 429 2.44 12.02 15.64
CA ILE A 429 2.04 12.27 14.26
C ILE A 429 2.13 13.77 13.97
N GLY A 430 2.65 14.15 12.82
CA GLY A 430 2.84 15.55 12.41
C GLY A 430 2.41 15.83 10.99
N ILE A 431 1.75 16.97 10.78
CA ILE A 431 1.38 17.48 9.45
C ILE A 431 2.32 18.64 9.12
N ARG A 432 3.11 18.51 8.06
CA ARG A 432 4.10 19.51 7.65
C ARG A 432 3.70 20.20 6.37
N HIS A 433 3.78 21.53 6.38
CA HIS A 433 3.68 22.37 5.20
C HIS A 433 5.02 23.06 4.94
N MET A 434 5.54 22.97 3.72
CA MET A 434 6.57 23.90 3.27
C MET A 434 5.92 25.22 2.82
N GLY A 435 6.74 26.26 2.69
CA GLY A 435 6.30 27.61 2.32
C GLY A 435 5.33 27.60 1.12
N SER A 436 4.31 28.46 1.18
CA SER A 436 3.17 28.61 0.29
C SER A 436 2.05 27.55 0.35
N LYS A 437 2.22 26.42 1.06
CA LYS A 437 1.19 25.37 1.13
C LYS A 437 0.05 25.70 2.10
N GLN A 438 -1.18 25.48 1.65
CA GLN A 438 -2.39 25.79 2.40
C GLN A 438 -3.45 24.70 2.23
N PHE A 439 -3.95 24.18 3.35
CA PHE A 439 -4.97 23.13 3.37
C PHE A 439 -5.98 23.39 4.47
N ILE A 440 -7.18 22.83 4.30
CA ILE A 440 -8.15 22.64 5.38
C ILE A 440 -8.16 21.16 5.74
N TYR A 441 -7.99 20.85 7.02
CA TYR A 441 -8.04 19.49 7.57
C TYR A 441 -9.33 19.26 8.34
N GLN A 442 -9.88 18.05 8.23
CA GLN A 442 -11.13 17.67 8.93
C GLN A 442 -11.05 16.24 9.45
N ASP A 443 -11.72 16.00 10.57
CA ASP A 443 -12.03 14.67 11.10
C ASP A 443 -10.78 13.78 11.19
N PHE A 444 -9.74 14.29 11.85
CA PHE A 444 -8.49 13.58 12.07
C PHE A 444 -8.66 12.52 13.15
N ARG A 445 -8.37 11.27 12.80
CA ARG A 445 -8.57 10.12 13.67
C ARG A 445 -7.38 9.19 13.64
N VAL A 446 -7.09 8.60 14.80
CA VAL A 446 -6.09 7.53 14.96
C VAL A 446 -6.75 6.36 15.69
N GLU A 447 -6.67 5.18 15.08
CA GLU A 447 -7.25 3.94 15.59
C GLU A 447 -6.15 2.89 15.76
N ARG A 448 -6.31 2.00 16.73
CA ARG A 448 -5.48 0.81 16.88
C ARG A 448 -5.90 -0.26 15.87
N LEU A 449 -4.92 -0.90 15.23
CA LEU A 449 -5.11 -2.04 14.32
C LEU A 449 -4.74 -3.37 14.96
#